data_AF-D6M5D2-F1
#
_entry.id   AF-D6M5D2-F1
#
_cell.length_a   1.000
_cell.length_b   1.000
_cell.length_c   1.000
_cell.angle_alpha   90.00
_cell.angle_beta   90.00
_cell.angle_gamma   90.00
#
_symmetry.space_group_name_H-M   'P 1'
#
loop_
_entity.id
_entity.type
_entity.pdbx_description
1 polymer ?
#
loop_
_entity_poly.entity_id
_entity_poly.type
_entity_poly.pdbx_seq_one_letter_code
_entity_poly.pdbx_strand_id
1 'polypeptide(L)' 'MDVDHVRALARGGEDTDGNVQALCRPCHGVKTGEDFPGPVRPSRTD' A
#
# COMPACT_ATOMS: atom_id res chain seq x y z
N MET A 1 7.83 -3.09 9.43
CA MET A 1 8.18 -2.41 8.17
C MET A 1 7.68 -3.31 7.08
N ASP A 2 7.03 -2.74 6.08
CA ASP A 2 6.41 -3.45 4.96
C ASP A 2 6.92 -2.81 3.66
N VAL A 3 7.11 -3.62 2.62
CA VAL A 3 7.47 -3.13 1.28
C VAL A 3 6.18 -2.99 0.48
N ASP A 4 5.96 -1.81 -0.08
CA ASP A 4 4.76 -1.49 -0.84
C ASP A 4 5.15 -0.76 -2.14
N HIS A 5 4.33 -0.89 -3.18
CA HIS A 5 4.62 -0.28 -4.46
C HIS A 5 4.34 1.22 -4.43
N VAL A 6 5.28 2.08 -4.84
CA VAL A 6 5.09 3.55 -4.89
C VAL A 6 3.81 3.90 -5.65
N ARG A 7 3.63 3.33 -6.84
CA ARG A 7 2.34 3.24 -7.54
C ARG A 7 1.83 1.81 -7.46
N ALA A 8 0.65 1.59 -6.88
CA ALA A 8 0.06 0.25 -6.78
C ALA A 8 -0.09 -0.42 -8.15
N LEU A 9 0.17 -1.74 -8.23
CA LEU A 9 0.01 -2.53 -9.46
C LEU A 9 -1.41 -2.41 -10.03
N ALA A 10 -2.43 -2.44 -9.17
CA ALA A 10 -3.84 -2.27 -9.56
C ALA A 10 -4.16 -0.90 -10.18
N ARG A 11 -3.28 0.09 -10.00
CA ARG A 11 -3.35 1.43 -10.61
C ARG A 11 -2.35 1.58 -11.77
N GLY A 12 -1.79 0.49 -12.28
CA GLY A 12 -0.83 0.50 -13.39
C GLY A 12 0.61 0.79 -12.99
N GLY A 13 0.99 0.52 -11.73
CA GLY A 13 2.40 0.45 -11.35
C GLY A 13 3.07 -0.80 -11.91
N GLU A 14 4.40 -0.72 -12.09
CA GLU A 14 5.22 -1.85 -12.50
C GLU A 14 5.81 -2.57 -11.28
N ASP A 15 6.06 -3.87 -11.39
CA ASP A 15 6.71 -4.64 -10.34
C ASP A 15 8.23 -4.58 -10.53
N THR A 16 8.84 -3.48 -10.09
CA THR A 16 10.27 -3.23 -10.21
C THR A 16 10.84 -2.67 -8.91
N ASP A 17 12.13 -2.87 -8.69
CA ASP A 17 12.85 -2.31 -7.54
C ASP A 17 12.74 -0.77 -7.47
N GLY A 18 12.52 -0.10 -8.60
CA GLY A 18 12.32 1.35 -8.67
C GLY A 18 10.91 1.82 -8.28
N ASN A 19 9.93 0.91 -8.23
CA ASN A 19 8.55 1.21 -7.85
C ASN A 19 8.20 0.60 -6.49
N VAL A 20 9.16 0.29 -5.62
CA VAL A 20 8.92 -0.16 -4.25
C VAL A 20 9.49 0.81 -3.22
N GLN A 21 8.86 0.87 -2.05
CA GLN A 21 9.30 1.68 -0.92
C GLN A 21 9.05 0.93 0.40
N ALA A 22 9.93 1.13 1.37
CA ALA A 22 9.77 0.59 2.72
C ALA A 22 8.97 1.55 3.59
N LEU A 23 7.86 1.09 4.16
CA LEU A 23 6.98 1.89 5.01
C LEU A 23 6.83 1.24 6.39
N CYS A 24 6.69 2.04 7.45
CA CYS A 24 6.20 1.52 8.71
C CYS A 24 4.70 1.20 8.59
N ARG A 25 4.19 0.30 9.43
CA ARG A 25 2.79 -0.14 9.42
C ARG A 25 1.77 1.01 9.35
N PRO A 26 1.88 2.10 10.16
CA PRO A 26 0.93 3.20 10.05
C PRO A 26 1.03 3.96 8.72
N CYS A 27 2.24 4.20 8.19
CA CYS A 27 2.41 4.85 6.89
C CYS A 27 1.87 3.99 5.73
N HIS A 28 2.06 2.67 5.80
CA HIS A 28 1.47 1.73 4.85
C HIS A 28 -0.06 1.80 4.85
N GLY A 29 -0.66 1.92 6.04
CA GLY A 29 -2.11 2.10 6.19
C GLY A 29 -2.63 3.39 5.55
N VAL A 30 -1.93 4.51 5.75
CA VAL A 30 -2.26 5.81 5.11
C VAL A 30 -2.23 5.67 3.59
N LYS A 31 -1.12 5.13 3.04
CA LYS A 31 -0.98 4.91 1.60
C LYS A 31 -2.08 4.03 1.03
N THR A 32 -2.43 2.94 1.72
CA THR A 32 -3.52 2.05 1.31
C THR A 32 -4.85 2.82 1.20
N GLY A 33 -5.12 3.74 2.13
CA GLY A 33 -6.31 4.59 2.08
C GLY A 33 -6.32 5.59 0.92
N GLU A 34 -5.17 6.15 0.56
CA GLU A 34 -5.01 7.07 -0.58
C GLU A 34 -5.12 6.33 -1.93
N ASP A 35 -4.54 5.12 -2.02
CA ASP A 35 -4.58 4.28 -3.21
C ASP A 35 -5.89 3.53 -3.40
N PHE A 36 -6.66 3.28 -2.34
CA PHE A 36 -7.91 2.54 -2.42
C PHE A 36 -8.99 3.20 -1.56
N PRO A 37 -9.41 4.43 -1.90
CA PRO A 37 -10.48 5.11 -1.19
C PRO A 37 -11.78 4.32 -1.37
N GLY A 38 -12.31 3.83 -0.26
CA GLY A 38 -13.50 2.97 -0.22
C GLY A 38 -13.81 2.60 1.23
N PRO A 39 -14.91 1.86 1.49
CA PRO A 39 -15.22 1.42 2.85
C PRO A 39 -14.04 0.61 3.39
N VAL A 40 -13.41 1.13 4.45
CA VAL A 40 -12.29 0.49 5.13
C VAL A 40 -12.76 -0.88 5.58
N ARG A 41 -12.25 -1.94 4.93
CA ARG A 41 -12.47 -3.30 5.43
C ARG A 41 -11.75 -3.36 6.78
N PRO A 42 -12.43 -3.74 7.88
CA PRO A 42 -11.77 -3.88 9.17
C PRO A 42 -10.57 -4.82 8.99
N SER A 43 -9.39 -4.37 9.43
CA SER A 43 -8.20 -5.20 9.46
C SER A 43 -8.55 -6.45 10.24
N ARG A 44 -8.41 -7.64 9.64
CA ARG A 44 -8.53 -8.91 10.36
C ARG A 44 -7.53 -8.87 11.51
N THR A 45 -8.04 -8.76 12.73
CA THR A 45 -7.29 -9.11 13.93
C THR A 45 -7.21 -10.63 13.94
N ASP A 46 -6.05 -11.16 13.58
CA ASP A 46 -5.58 -12.46 14.08
C ASP A 46 -5.16 -12.26 15.55
#